data_AF-A0A183SCH9-F1
#
_entry.id   AF-A0A183SCH9-F1
#
_cell.length_a   1.000
_cell.length_b   1.000
_cell.length_c   1.000
_cell.angle_alpha   90.00
_cell.angle_beta   90.00
_cell.angle_gamma   90.00
#
_symmetry.space_group_name_H-M   'P 1'
#
loop_
_entity.id
_entity.type
_entity.pdbx_description
1 polymer ?
#
loop_
_entity_poly.entity_id
_entity_poly.type
_entity_poly.pdbx_seq_one_letter_code
_entity_poly.pdbx_strand_id
1 'polypeptide(L)'
;LEDVLSSELSGKFKTLAKKLSMTPWEVMAKALYKAMQGPGTKERVLIEVLATCSNDDIVELKKSYQLVLEADGKSKGNLPYCLLSTCFNLVVMF
;
A
#
# COMPACT_ATOMS: atom_id res chain seq x y z
N LEU A 1 -19.28 5.77 8.77
CA LEU A 1 -18.88 4.77 9.79
C LEU A 1 -17.43 4.97 10.25
N GLU A 2 -16.46 5.13 9.32
CA GLU A 2 -15.06 5.46 9.69
C GLU A 2 -14.93 6.71 10.58
N ASP A 3 -15.70 7.78 10.31
CA ASP A 3 -15.60 9.03 11.06
C ASP A 3 -16.10 8.92 12.50
N VAL A 4 -17.17 8.14 12.73
CA VAL A 4 -17.72 7.87 14.07
C VAL A 4 -16.77 7.00 14.88
N LEU A 5 -16.19 5.95 14.26
CA LEU A 5 -15.18 5.12 14.92
C LEU A 5 -13.88 5.92 15.19
N SER A 6 -13.60 6.92 14.37
CA SER A 6 -12.40 7.76 14.51
C SER A 6 -12.54 8.84 15.59
N SER A 7 -13.76 9.24 15.98
CA SER A 7 -13.99 10.19 17.07
C SER A 7 -13.95 9.51 18.45
N GLU A 8 -14.39 8.25 18.53
CA GLU A 8 -14.47 7.50 19.80
C GLU A 8 -13.15 6.83 20.21
N LEU A 9 -12.28 6.53 19.24
CA LEU A 9 -11.05 5.78 19.48
C LEU A 9 -9.83 6.69 19.45
N SER A 10 -8.87 6.43 20.34
CA SER A 10 -7.60 7.18 20.39
C SER A 10 -6.37 6.27 20.22
N GLY A 11 -5.25 6.88 19.88
CA GLY A 11 -3.94 6.21 19.82
C GLY A 11 -3.85 5.01 18.87
N LYS A 12 -3.16 3.94 19.32
CA LYS A 12 -2.88 2.74 18.52
C LYS A 12 -4.17 1.98 18.14
N PHE A 13 -5.19 2.03 18.99
CA PHE A 13 -6.44 1.34 18.76
C PHE A 13 -7.24 1.96 17.61
N LYS A 14 -7.28 3.30 17.50
CA LYS A 14 -7.83 4.01 16.33
C LYS A 14 -7.17 3.57 15.03
N THR A 15 -5.84 3.43 15.05
CA THR A 15 -5.07 2.99 13.88
C THR A 15 -5.42 1.56 13.47
N LEU A 16 -5.61 0.67 14.45
CA LEU A 16 -6.01 -0.71 14.19
C LEU A 16 -7.45 -0.80 13.67
N ALA A 17 -8.40 -0.12 14.32
CA ALA A 17 -9.79 -0.10 13.88
C ALA A 17 -9.93 0.41 12.44
N LYS A 18 -9.21 1.48 12.10
CA LYS A 18 -9.17 2.02 10.74
C LYS A 18 -8.58 1.04 9.74
N LYS A 19 -7.51 0.30 10.09
CA LYS A 19 -6.95 -0.75 9.22
C LYS A 19 -7.89 -1.94 9.05
N LEU A 20 -8.66 -2.29 10.07
CA LEU A 20 -9.64 -3.39 10.02
C LEU A 20 -10.85 -3.06 9.15
N SER A 21 -11.17 -1.77 8.97
CA SER A 21 -12.24 -1.31 8.07
C SER A 21 -11.80 -1.19 6.61
N MET A 22 -10.51 -1.34 6.33
CA MET A 22 -9.95 -1.24 4.97
C MET A 22 -9.90 -2.61 4.30
N THR A 23 -9.99 -2.58 2.98
CA THR A 23 -9.66 -3.74 2.15
C THR A 23 -8.17 -4.08 2.27
N PRO A 24 -7.77 -5.36 2.04
CA PRO A 24 -6.36 -5.75 2.04
C PRO A 24 -5.49 -4.88 1.12
N TRP A 25 -6.01 -4.53 -0.07
CA TRP A 25 -5.32 -3.73 -1.07
C TRP A 25 -5.08 -2.29 -0.62
N GLU A 26 -6.03 -1.67 0.08
CA GLU A 26 -5.85 -0.33 0.65
C GLU A 26 -4.78 -0.31 1.75
N VAL A 27 -4.73 -1.37 2.57
CA VAL A 27 -3.70 -1.50 3.61
C VAL A 27 -2.32 -1.66 2.99
N MET A 28 -2.19 -2.55 1.99
CA MET A 28 -0.93 -2.78 1.27
C MET A 28 -0.50 -1.54 0.48
N ALA A 29 -1.42 -0.87 -0.21
CA ALA A 29 -1.14 0.38 -0.92
C ALA A 29 -0.61 1.47 0.01
N LYS A 30 -1.23 1.66 1.18
CA LYS A 30 -0.75 2.61 2.20
C LYS A 30 0.60 2.21 2.78
N ALA A 31 0.88 0.92 2.92
CA ALA A 31 2.18 0.43 3.39
C ALA A 31 3.28 0.72 2.36
N LEU A 32 3.03 0.41 1.09
CA LEU A 32 3.92 0.73 -0.03
C LEU A 32 4.18 2.23 -0.12
N TYR A 33 3.12 3.05 -0.01
CA TYR A 33 3.24 4.50 -0.08
C TYR A 33 4.18 5.04 1.00
N LYS A 34 3.99 4.59 2.24
CA LYS A 34 4.84 4.98 3.38
C LYS A 34 6.26 4.44 3.27
N ALA A 35 6.45 3.26 2.66
CA ALA A 35 7.76 2.67 2.44
C ALA A 35 8.60 3.47 1.42
N MET A 36 7.94 4.21 0.52
CA MET A 36 8.57 5.04 -0.53
C MET A 36 8.63 6.54 -0.20
N GLN A 37 7.92 7.01 0.83
CA GLN A 37 7.84 8.44 1.17
C GLN A 37 8.99 8.99 2.04
N GLY A 38 9.89 8.14 2.55
CA GLY A 38 10.95 8.53 3.49
C GLY A 38 12.35 8.60 2.86
N PRO A 39 13.37 9.11 3.60
CA PRO A 39 14.76 9.00 3.20
C PRO A 39 15.16 7.52 3.18
N GLY A 40 15.42 7.01 1.98
CA GLY A 40 15.64 5.59 1.73
C GLY A 40 14.33 4.81 1.54
N THR A 41 14.41 3.78 0.72
CA THR A 41 13.29 2.87 0.45
C THR A 41 13.26 1.78 1.52
N LYS A 42 12.10 1.52 2.12
CA LYS A 42 11.94 0.33 2.99
C LYS A 42 11.72 -0.92 2.14
N GLU A 43 12.79 -1.39 1.50
CA GLU A 43 12.78 -2.49 0.54
C GLU A 43 12.10 -3.76 1.07
N ARG A 44 12.29 -4.09 2.35
CA ARG A 44 11.64 -5.25 2.98
C ARG A 44 10.11 -5.23 2.85
N VAL A 45 9.48 -4.05 2.98
CA VAL A 45 8.02 -3.90 2.84
C VAL A 45 7.60 -4.09 1.39
N LEU A 46 8.40 -3.60 0.44
CA LEU A 46 8.14 -3.80 -0.98
C LEU A 46 8.24 -5.29 -1.34
N ILE A 47 9.31 -5.96 -0.90
CA ILE A 47 9.50 -7.40 -1.16
C ILE A 47 8.35 -8.22 -0.56
N GLU A 48 7.97 -7.97 0.69
CA GLU A 48 6.91 -8.72 1.37
C GLU A 48 5.55 -8.60 0.67
N VAL A 49 5.17 -7.39 0.25
CA VAL A 49 3.91 -7.18 -0.48
C VAL A 49 4.00 -7.79 -1.89
N LEU A 50 5.09 -7.54 -2.62
CA LEU A 50 5.21 -8.01 -4.00
C LEU A 50 5.40 -9.52 -4.13
N ALA A 51 6.03 -10.15 -3.14
CA ALA A 51 6.22 -11.61 -3.11
C ALA A 51 4.93 -12.38 -2.83
N THR A 52 3.90 -11.72 -2.29
CA THR A 52 2.67 -12.37 -1.83
C THR A 52 1.46 -12.07 -2.71
N CYS A 53 1.59 -11.17 -3.68
CA CYS A 53 0.52 -10.79 -4.61
C CYS A 53 0.56 -11.59 -5.91
N SER A 54 -0.59 -12.13 -6.32
CA SER A 54 -0.81 -12.64 -7.68
C SER A 54 -0.99 -11.51 -8.71
N ASN A 55 -1.14 -11.86 -9.99
CA ASN A 55 -1.32 -10.87 -11.06
C ASN A 55 -2.61 -10.06 -10.90
N ASP A 56 -3.68 -10.72 -10.47
CA ASP A 56 -4.98 -10.09 -10.24
C ASP A 56 -4.90 -9.17 -9.00
N ASP A 57 -4.19 -9.61 -7.96
CA ASP A 57 -3.93 -8.81 -6.76
C ASP A 57 -3.13 -7.54 -7.11
N ILE A 58 -2.16 -7.63 -8.02
CA ILE A 58 -1.38 -6.48 -8.49
C ILE A 58 -2.28 -5.46 -9.21
N VAL A 59 -3.30 -5.91 -9.96
CA VAL A 59 -4.23 -4.99 -10.63
C VAL A 59 -5.05 -4.20 -9.60
N GLU A 60 -5.59 -4.87 -8.58
CA GLU A 60 -6.34 -4.20 -7.52
C GLU A 60 -5.45 -3.32 -6.65
N LEU A 61 -4.24 -3.79 -6.31
CA LEU A 61 -3.25 -3.02 -5.56
C LEU A 61 -2.86 -1.73 -6.28
N LYS A 62 -2.72 -1.76 -7.62
CA LYS A 62 -2.47 -0.56 -8.43
C LYS A 62 -3.60 0.45 -8.30
N LYS A 63 -4.87 0.01 -8.39
CA LYS A 63 -6.03 0.88 -8.23
C LYS A 63 -6.05 1.53 -6.84
N SER A 64 -5.89 0.72 -5.79
CA SER A 64 -5.84 1.22 -4.41
C SER A 64 -4.67 2.17 -4.17
N TYR A 65 -3.51 1.92 -4.75
CA TYR A 65 -2.36 2.81 -4.63
C TYR A 65 -2.60 4.16 -5.30
N GLN A 66 -3.24 4.17 -6.46
CA GLN A 66 -3.59 5.42 -7.14
C GLN A 66 -4.53 6.28 -6.28
N LEU A 67 -5.52 5.68 -5.62
CA LEU A 67 -6.40 6.38 -4.68
C LEU A 67 -5.62 6.98 -3.49
N VAL A 68 -4.59 6.28 -3.00
CA VAL A 68 -3.72 6.80 -1.92
C VAL A 68 -2.89 8.01 -2.38
N LEU A 69 -2.40 8.01 -3.61
CA LEU A 69 -1.69 9.16 -4.19
C LEU A 69 -2.60 10.38 -4.34
N GLU A 70 -3.81 10.15 -4.86
CA GLU A 70 -4.82 11.19 -5.05
C GLU A 70 -5.22 11.82 -3.70
N ALA A 71 -5.40 11.00 -2.67
CA ALA A 71 -5.71 11.47 -1.31
C ALA A 71 -4.57 12.29 -0.66
N ASP A 72 -3.31 12.06 -1.02
CA ASP A 72 -2.16 12.82 -0.52
C ASP A 72 -1.87 14.09 -1.36
N GLY A 73 -2.69 14.37 -2.38
CA GLY A 73 -2.54 15.54 -3.24
C GLY A 73 -1.34 15.49 -4.19
N LYS A 74 -0.70 14.31 -4.35
CA LYS A 74 0.42 14.14 -5.28
C LYS A 74 -0.08 13.83 -6.68
N SER A 75 0.08 14.80 -7.58
CA SER A 75 -0.13 14.69 -9.03
C SER A 75 0.61 13.48 -9.58
N LYS A 76 -0.14 12.46 -10.04
CA LYS A 76 0.29 11.31 -10.89
C LYS A 76 1.80 11.02 -10.81
N GLY A 77 2.29 10.79 -9.60
CA GLY A 77 3.62 10.26 -9.42
C GLY A 77 3.52 8.84 -9.95
N ASN A 78 4.17 8.56 -11.09
CA ASN A 78 4.37 7.19 -11.52
C ASN A 78 4.79 6.41 -10.27
N LEU A 79 4.02 5.38 -9.91
CA LEU A 79 4.58 4.28 -9.12
C LEU A 79 5.96 4.03 -9.72
N PRO A 80 7.05 3.80 -8.96
CA PRO A 80 8.28 3.34 -9.59
C PRO A 80 7.97 2.02 -10.31
N TYR A 81 7.53 2.13 -11.57
CA TYR A 81 7.10 1.05 -12.47
C TYR A 81 8.24 0.04 -12.63
N CYS A 82 9.47 0.51 -12.37
CA CYS A 82 10.66 -0.31 -12.29
C CYS A 82 10.56 -1.41 -11.21
N LEU A 83 9.98 -1.16 -10.03
CA LEU A 83 9.94 -2.17 -8.95
C LEU A 83 8.79 -3.19 -9.12
N LEU A 84 7.67 -2.80 -9.73
CA LEU A 84 6.62 -3.77 -10.08
C LEU A 84 7.00 -4.65 -11.28
N SER A 85 7.73 -4.12 -12.26
CA SER A 85 8.08 -4.87 -13.47
C SER A 85 9.36 -5.69 -13.35
N THR A 86 10.34 -5.27 -12.54
CA THR A 86 11.59 -6.02 -12.37
C THR A 86 11.53 -7.04 -11.24
N CYS A 87 10.75 -6.80 -10.17
CA CYS A 87 10.57 -7.80 -9.11
C CYS A 87 9.68 -8.99 -9.54
N PHE A 88 8.91 -8.84 -10.64
CA PHE A 88 8.07 -9.89 -11.21
C PHE A 88 8.87 -11.10 -11.72
N ASN A 89 10.11 -10.89 -12.20
CA ASN A 89 10.95 -11.97 -12.71
C ASN A 89 11.84 -12.64 -11.65
N LEU A 90 12.03 -12.04 -10.47
CA LEU A 90 12.93 -12.62 -9.47
C LEU A 90 12.21 -13.39 -8.36
N VAL A 91 10.93 -13.10 -8.10
CA VAL A 91 10.21 -13.66 -6.95
C VAL A 91 9.25 -14.80 -7.34
N VAL A 92 8.91 -14.95 -8.63
CA VAL A 92 8.08 -16.05 -9.16
C VAL A 92 8.93 -17.13 -9.89
N MET A 93 10.26 -17.08 -9.78
CA MET A 93 11.18 -18.11 -10.35
C MET A 93 11.70 -19.12 -9.31
N PHE A 94 11.12 -19.19 -8.11
CA PHE A 94 11.34 -20.29 -7.16
C PHE A 94 10.04 -20.99 -6.81
#